data_AF-A0ABD6IYZ9-F1
#
_entry.id   AF-A0ABD6IYZ9-F1
#
_cell.length_a   1.000
_cell.length_b   1.000
_cell.length_c   1.000
_cell.angle_alpha   90.00
_cell.angle_beta   90.00
_cell.angle_gamma   90.00
#
_symmetry.space_group_name_H-M   'P 1'
#
loop_
_entity.id
_entity.type
_entity.pdbx_description
1 polymer ?
#
loop_
_entity_poly.entity_id
_entity_poly.type
_entity_poly.pdbx_seq_one_letter_code
_entity_poly.pdbx_strand_id
1 'polypeptide(L)'
;MPEPLPVPPPASLPVPPAAPLNLDGFRADLAECLFLEPGEVDLEESPLDAGLDSLRIVTLLERWQAAGAEVTFVDLAERTSFAQWWRLLSERTGGAGHADA
;
A
#
# COMPACT_ATOMS: atom_id res chain seq x y z
N MET A 1 -10.21 -27.20 31.04
CA MET A 1 -9.93 -27.09 29.60
C MET A 1 -9.84 -25.61 29.28
N PRO A 2 -8.78 -25.09 28.63
CA PRO A 2 -8.70 -23.67 28.29
C PRO A 2 -9.75 -23.32 27.22
N GLU A 3 -10.42 -22.19 27.38
CA GLU A 3 -11.36 -21.60 26.42
C GLU A 3 -10.66 -21.32 25.08
N PRO A 4 -11.30 -21.54 23.91
CA PRO A 4 -10.77 -21.06 22.65
C PRO A 4 -10.82 -19.52 22.61
N LEU A 5 -9.72 -18.91 22.18
CA LEU A 5 -9.58 -17.46 21.97
C LEU A 5 -10.75 -16.92 21.12
N PRO A 6 -11.31 -15.74 21.42
CA PRO A 6 -12.25 -15.09 20.51
C PRO A 6 -11.50 -14.73 19.23
N VAL A 7 -11.95 -15.23 18.08
CA VAL A 7 -11.63 -14.61 16.80
C VAL A 7 -12.17 -13.17 16.85
N PRO A 8 -11.35 -12.12 16.72
CA PRO A 8 -11.92 -10.80 16.48
C PRO A 8 -12.70 -10.86 15.17
N PRO A 9 -13.90 -10.27 15.08
CA PRO A 9 -14.53 -10.09 13.77
C PRO A 9 -13.57 -9.27 12.88
N PRO A 10 -13.55 -9.48 11.54
CA PRO A 10 -12.91 -8.52 10.67
C PRO A 10 -13.58 -7.18 10.96
N ALA A 11 -12.81 -6.21 11.41
CA ALA A 11 -13.28 -4.85 11.47
C ALA A 11 -13.58 -4.46 10.01
N SER A 12 -14.85 -4.59 9.60
CA SER A 12 -15.40 -3.76 8.54
C SER A 12 -15.33 -2.33 9.06
N LEU A 13 -14.16 -1.71 8.90
CA LEU A 13 -14.02 -0.29 9.04
C LEU A 13 -14.92 0.37 7.99
N PRO A 14 -15.73 1.37 8.36
CA PRO A 14 -16.36 2.23 7.37
C PRO A 14 -15.23 2.88 6.56
N VAL A 15 -15.19 2.67 5.24
CA VAL A 15 -14.27 3.38 4.34
C VAL A 15 -14.49 4.89 4.50
N PRO A 16 -13.57 5.65 5.13
CA PRO A 16 -13.71 7.10 5.17
C PRO A 16 -13.42 7.67 3.77
N PRO A 17 -14.05 8.77 3.37
CA PRO A 17 -13.69 9.45 2.13
C PRO A 17 -12.25 9.98 2.26
N ALA A 18 -11.36 9.52 1.37
CA ALA A 18 -9.97 9.99 1.19
C ALA A 18 -9.14 10.11 2.49
N ALA A 19 -8.82 8.97 3.11
CA ALA A 19 -7.78 8.92 4.14
C ALA A 19 -6.39 9.19 3.51
N PRO A 20 -5.48 9.89 4.22
CA PRO A 20 -4.11 10.08 3.76
C PRO A 20 -3.42 8.74 3.55
N LEU A 21 -2.56 8.66 2.52
CA LEU A 21 -1.74 7.49 2.23
C LEU A 21 -0.93 7.10 3.48
N ASN A 22 -1.38 6.07 4.19
CA ASN A 22 -0.82 5.57 5.43
C ASN A 22 -0.39 4.10 5.24
N LEU A 23 0.43 3.57 6.16
CA LEU A 23 0.99 2.22 6.02
C LEU A 23 -0.11 1.15 5.94
N ASP A 24 -1.20 1.35 6.68
CA ASP A 24 -2.36 0.47 6.69
C ASP A 24 -3.07 0.45 5.33
N GLY A 25 -3.33 1.61 4.74
CA GLY A 25 -3.91 1.76 3.40
C GLY A 25 -2.99 1.21 2.31
N PHE A 26 -1.68 1.43 2.41
CA PHE A 26 -0.69 0.84 1.51
C PHE A 26 -0.72 -0.69 1.57
N ARG A 27 -0.77 -1.28 2.77
CA ARG A 27 -0.88 -2.73 2.93
C ARG A 27 -2.21 -3.26 2.41
N ALA A 28 -3.31 -2.54 2.62
CA ALA A 28 -4.62 -2.90 2.09
C ALA A 28 -4.62 -2.91 0.54
N ASP A 29 -4.04 -1.89 -0.08
CA ASP A 29 -3.89 -1.78 -1.53
C ASP A 29 -3.07 -2.96 -2.11
N LEU A 30 -1.94 -3.29 -1.47
CA LEU A 30 -1.12 -4.44 -1.85
C LEU A 30 -1.86 -5.76 -1.64
N ALA A 31 -2.53 -5.92 -0.50
CA ALA A 31 -3.32 -7.09 -0.15
C ALA A 31 -4.43 -7.36 -1.16
N GLU A 32 -5.16 -6.31 -1.59
CA GLU A 32 -6.15 -6.42 -2.65
C GLU A 32 -5.55 -6.88 -3.98
N CYS A 33 -4.37 -6.34 -4.35
CA CYS A 33 -3.68 -6.75 -5.56
C CYS A 33 -3.13 -8.17 -5.48
N LEU A 34 -2.68 -8.61 -4.31
CA LEU A 34 -2.07 -9.91 -4.07
C LEU A 34 -3.09 -11.00 -3.67
N PHE A 35 -4.36 -10.62 -3.46
CA PHE A 35 -5.39 -11.49 -2.90
C PHE A 35 -5.00 -12.08 -1.53
N LEU A 36 -4.31 -11.27 -0.73
CA LEU A 36 -3.85 -11.59 0.63
C LEU A 36 -4.58 -10.71 1.66
N GLU A 37 -4.33 -10.96 2.94
CA GLU A 37 -4.71 -10.04 4.01
C GLU A 37 -3.61 -8.99 4.24
N PRO A 38 -3.95 -7.75 4.67
CA PRO A 38 -2.95 -6.70 4.92
C PRO A 38 -1.90 -7.08 5.97
N GLY A 39 -2.24 -8.01 6.88
CA GLY A 39 -1.31 -8.59 7.85
C GLY A 39 -0.38 -9.66 7.28
N GLU A 40 -0.74 -10.29 6.17
CA GLU A 40 0.06 -11.31 5.48
C GLU A 40 1.00 -10.73 4.42
N VAL A 41 0.77 -9.48 4.01
CA VAL A 41 1.71 -8.76 3.13
C VAL A 41 3.02 -8.54 3.87
N ASP A 42 4.05 -9.25 3.40
CA ASP A 42 5.43 -9.06 3.83
C ASP A 42 6.00 -7.81 3.17
N LEU A 43 6.61 -6.91 3.95
CA LEU A 43 7.13 -5.66 3.42
C LEU A 43 8.55 -5.80 2.84
N GLU A 44 9.28 -6.86 3.21
CA GLU A 44 10.63 -7.09 2.69
C GLU A 44 10.60 -7.86 1.36
N GLU A 45 9.51 -8.57 1.09
CA GLU A 45 9.25 -9.29 -0.16
C GLU A 45 9.25 -8.38 -1.39
N SER A 46 9.76 -8.94 -2.50
CA SER A 46 9.79 -8.27 -3.78
C SER A 46 8.41 -8.28 -4.44
N PRO A 47 7.95 -7.15 -5.01
CA PRO A 47 6.67 -7.09 -5.72
C PRO A 47 6.53 -8.16 -6.80
N LEU A 48 7.62 -8.43 -7.53
CA LEU A 48 7.64 -9.45 -8.57
C LEU A 48 7.55 -10.87 -8.01
N ASP A 49 8.13 -11.13 -6.84
CA ASP A 49 8.13 -12.44 -6.18
C ASP A 49 6.77 -12.72 -5.53
N ALA A 50 6.15 -11.67 -4.97
CA ALA A 50 4.78 -11.68 -4.45
C ALA A 50 3.71 -11.94 -5.53
N GLY A 51 4.04 -11.77 -6.81
CA GLY A 51 3.09 -11.91 -7.93
C GLY A 51 2.36 -10.61 -8.31
N LEU A 52 3.01 -9.47 -8.10
CA LEU A 52 2.51 -8.15 -8.50
C LEU A 52 2.98 -7.82 -9.93
N ASP A 53 2.05 -7.93 -10.88
CA ASP A 53 2.31 -7.63 -12.29
C ASP A 53 2.32 -6.13 -12.60
N SER A 54 2.99 -5.74 -13.70
CA SER A 54 3.09 -4.35 -14.14
C SER A 54 1.75 -3.60 -14.22
N LEU A 55 0.68 -4.27 -14.66
CA LEU A 55 -0.66 -3.69 -14.69
C LEU A 55 -1.18 -3.33 -13.30
N ARG A 56 -0.99 -4.22 -12.32
CA ARG A 56 -1.38 -3.97 -10.92
C ARG A 56 -0.55 -2.84 -10.32
N ILE A 57 0.75 -2.80 -10.62
CA ILE A 57 1.64 -1.72 -10.19
C ILE A 57 1.14 -0.37 -10.72
N VAL A 58 0.76 -0.30 -12.00
CA VAL A 58 0.22 0.93 -12.60
C VAL A 58 -1.10 1.33 -11.93
N THR A 59 -2.00 0.39 -11.67
CA THR A 59 -3.26 0.69 -10.96
C THR A 59 -3.02 1.22 -9.54
N LEU A 60 -2.06 0.65 -8.81
CA LEU A 60 -1.66 1.14 -7.49
C LEU A 60 -1.06 2.53 -7.57
N LEU A 61 -0.18 2.75 -8.56
CA LEU A 61 0.44 4.04 -8.82
C LEU A 61 -0.60 5.14 -9.01
N GLU A 62 -1.61 4.90 -9.85
CA GLU A 62 -2.69 5.85 -10.11
C GLU A 62 -3.48 6.20 -8.83
N ARG A 63 -3.77 5.19 -7.98
CA ARG A 63 -4.44 5.41 -6.69
C ARG A 63 -3.61 6.28 -5.76
N TRP A 64 -2.30 5.99 -5.66
CA TRP A 64 -1.38 6.73 -4.81
C TRP A 64 -1.16 8.16 -5.30
N GLN A 65 -1.05 8.35 -6.61
CA GLN A 65 -0.98 9.69 -7.23
C GLN A 65 -2.26 10.49 -7.00
N ALA A 66 -3.44 9.87 -7.10
CA ALA A 66 -4.72 10.51 -6.77
C ALA A 66 -4.83 10.91 -5.29
N ALA A 67 -4.12 10.20 -4.40
CA ALA A 67 -3.98 10.53 -2.98
C ALA A 67 -2.88 11.59 -2.69
N GLY A 68 -2.19 12.08 -3.72
CA GLY A 68 -1.15 13.13 -3.61
C GLY A 68 0.28 12.60 -3.51
N ALA A 69 0.52 11.30 -3.71
CA ALA A 69 1.88 10.78 -3.77
C ALA A 69 2.50 10.99 -5.14
N GLU A 70 3.53 11.82 -5.23
CA GLU A 70 4.31 11.97 -6.44
C GLU A 70 5.23 10.75 -6.61
N VAL A 71 4.78 9.67 -7.21
CA VAL A 71 5.60 8.46 -7.46
C VAL A 71 5.43 8.01 -8.92
N THR A 72 6.46 7.36 -9.49
CA THR A 72 6.40 6.82 -10.86
C THR A 72 6.66 5.32 -10.89
N PHE A 73 6.25 4.66 -11.98
CA PHE A 73 6.53 3.24 -12.20
C PHE A 73 8.03 2.94 -12.15
N VAL A 74 8.87 3.83 -12.71
CA VAL A 74 10.33 3.68 -12.68
C VAL A 74 10.85 3.71 -11.24
N ASP A 75 10.39 4.68 -10.43
CA ASP A 75 10.79 4.74 -9.01
C ASP A 75 10.43 3.44 -8.26
N LEU A 76 9.26 2.85 -8.53
CA LEU A 76 8.83 1.58 -7.94
C LEU A 76 9.62 0.39 -8.50
N ALA A 77 9.88 0.36 -9.81
CA ALA A 77 10.61 -0.72 -10.47
C ALA A 77 12.09 -0.78 -10.04
N GLU A 78 12.71 0.35 -9.70
CA GLU A 78 14.05 0.39 -9.09
C GLU A 78 14.08 -0.21 -7.67
N ARG A 79 12.92 -0.38 -7.04
CA ARG A 79 12.79 -0.85 -5.66
C ARG A 79 12.28 -2.28 -5.63
N THR A 80 13.11 -3.16 -5.10
CA THR A 80 12.83 -4.61 -5.02
C THR A 80 12.09 -5.04 -3.76
N SER A 81 11.47 -4.12 -3.00
CA SER A 81 10.74 -4.47 -1.77
C SER A 81 9.62 -3.47 -1.48
N PHE A 82 8.52 -3.94 -0.92
CA PHE A 82 7.40 -3.07 -0.53
C PHE A 82 7.75 -2.03 0.54
N ALA A 83 8.70 -2.33 1.44
CA ALA A 83 9.23 -1.40 2.44
C ALA A 83 9.92 -0.19 1.78
N GLN A 84 10.62 -0.41 0.67
CA GLN A 84 11.25 0.65 -0.11
C GLN A 84 10.21 1.53 -0.81
N TRP A 85 9.12 0.92 -1.28
CA TRP A 85 7.98 1.64 -1.87
C TRP A 85 7.30 2.52 -0.84
N TRP A 86 6.99 1.97 0.34
CA TRP A 86 6.39 2.71 1.43
C TRP A 86 7.26 3.89 1.88
N ARG A 87 8.58 3.69 2.00
CA ARG A 87 9.51 4.76 2.36
C ARG A 87 9.44 5.91 1.35
N LEU A 88 9.48 5.59 0.06
CA LEU A 88 9.36 6.59 -1.01
C LEU A 88 8.01 7.32 -0.95
N LEU A 89 6.91 6.58 -0.81
CA LEU A 89 5.58 7.16 -0.72
C LEU A 89 5.46 8.08 0.50
N SER A 90 6.00 7.68 1.65
CA SER A 90 6.00 8.50 2.87
C SER A 90 6.85 9.77 2.70
N GLU A 91 7.96 9.71 1.96
CA GLU A 91 8.78 10.87 1.62
C GLU A 91 8.05 11.84 0.67
N ARG A 92 7.35 11.31 -0.35
CA ARG A 92 6.64 12.10 -1.37
C ARG A 92 5.29 12.66 -0.87
N THR A 93 4.57 11.93 0.00
CA THR A 93 3.27 12.34 0.56
C THR A 93 3.43 13.38 1.68
N GLY A 94 4.56 13.35 2.42
CA GLY A 94 4.90 14.37 3.42
C GLY A 94 5.29 15.73 2.84
N GLY A 95 5.46 15.82 1.51
CA GLY A 95 5.82 17.03 0.77
C GLY A 95 4.65 17.78 0.13
N ALA A 96 3.39 17.36 0.36
CA ALA A 96 2.19 17.98 -0.21
C ALA A 96 1.97 19.41 0.30
N GLY A 97 2.73 20.33 -0.28
CA GLY A 97 2.78 21.73 0.04
C GLY A 97 3.62 22.55 -0.95
N HIS A 98 3.76 22.13 -2.22
CA HIS A 98 4.18 23.05 -3.29
C HIS A 98 3.90 22.47 -4.69
N ALA A 99 3.08 23.21 -5.46
CA ALA A 99 3.04 23.31 -6.94
C ALA A 99 1.67 23.02 -7.56
N ASP A 100 0.73 23.96 -7.36
CA ASP A 100 -0.28 24.31 -8.37
C ASP A 100 0.13 25.70 -8.90
N ALA A 101 0.46 25.79 -10.19
CA ALA A 101 0.71 27.04 -10.93
C ALA A 101 0.41 26.83 -12.42
#